data_AF-A0A963EHK2-F1
#
_entry.id   AF-A0A963EHK2-F1
#
_cell.length_a   1.000
_cell.length_b   1.000
_cell.length_c   1.000
_cell.angle_alpha   90.00
_cell.angle_beta   90.00
_cell.angle_gamma   90.00
#
_symmetry.space_group_name_H-M   'P 1'
#
loop_
_entity.id
_entity.type
_entity.pdbx_description
1 polymer ?
#
loop_
_entity_poly.entity_id
_entity_poly.type
_entity_poly.pdbx_seq_one_letter_code
_entity_poly.pdbx_strand_id
1 'polypeptide(L)'
;GETASFLAGGEFPVPVGRDQDEVQIEFKEFGVRLAFTPTVLGNDRISLRVKPEVSDLDFANAIELVGTLIPALRTRRAETTVELGSGQSFAIGGLISNSTQNNLQKMPGLGDLPVLGPLFRSTSFQRSESELVIIVTPYLVRPVRENELRDPTEQYRAATDLQRIIEGRLTKPSVAPGAEAPAMSAGGRLIGPAGFLLD
;
A
#
# COMPACT_ATOMS: atom_id res chain seq x y z
N GLY A 1 -3.98 19.50 -13.72
CA GLY A 1 -4.32 19.31 -12.30
C GLY A 1 -3.13 19.69 -11.47
N GLU A 2 -3.30 19.74 -10.16
CA GLU A 2 -2.20 20.02 -9.22
C GLU A 2 -1.57 18.71 -8.75
N THR A 3 -0.37 18.82 -8.17
CA THR A 3 0.31 17.67 -7.58
C THR A 3 -0.38 17.30 -6.27
N ALA A 4 -0.75 16.03 -6.14
CA ALA A 4 -1.21 15.44 -4.90
C ALA A 4 -0.18 14.42 -4.40
N SER A 5 -0.07 14.29 -3.08
CA SER A 5 0.76 13.28 -2.43
C SER A 5 -0.05 12.51 -1.40
N PHE A 6 0.33 11.26 -1.22
CA PHE A 6 -0.22 10.33 -0.25
C PHE A 6 0.94 9.60 0.42
N LEU A 7 0.87 9.44 1.74
CA LEU A 7 1.79 8.64 2.52
C LEU A 7 0.96 7.71 3.42
N ALA A 8 1.20 6.41 3.32
CA ALA A 8 0.71 5.40 4.26
C ALA A 8 1.91 4.66 4.83
N GLY A 9 2.22 4.94 6.09
CA GLY A 9 3.45 4.46 6.70
C GLY A 9 3.66 5.01 8.10
N GLY A 10 4.92 5.02 8.52
CA GLY A 10 5.34 5.58 9.80
C GLY A 10 6.67 6.31 9.69
N GLU A 11 7.15 6.80 10.82
CA GLU A 11 8.45 7.43 10.94
C GLU A 11 9.26 6.71 12.01
N PHE A 12 10.57 6.64 11.84
CA PHE A 12 11.49 6.15 12.87
C PHE A 12 12.61 7.16 13.13
N PRO A 13 13.06 7.30 14.38
CA PRO A 13 14.10 8.25 14.75
C PRO A 13 15.48 7.74 14.34
N VAL A 14 16.30 8.63 13.78
CA VAL A 14 17.69 8.40 13.42
C VAL A 14 18.56 9.46 14.09
N PRO A 15 19.52 9.11 14.96
CA PRO A 15 20.46 10.08 15.51
C PRO A 15 21.46 10.51 14.41
N VAL A 16 21.44 11.79 14.06
CA VAL A 16 22.24 12.38 12.94
C VAL A 16 23.49 13.10 13.41
N GLY A 17 23.62 13.33 14.71
CA GLY A 17 24.77 13.99 15.29
C GLY A 17 24.64 14.20 16.79
N ARG A 18 25.72 14.71 17.39
CA ARG A 18 25.75 15.15 18.78
C ARG A 18 26.38 16.53 18.82
N ASP A 19 25.65 17.51 19.36
CA ASP A 19 26.21 18.82 19.66
C ASP A 19 26.47 18.90 21.17
N GLN A 20 27.75 18.89 21.55
CA GLN A 20 28.22 18.78 22.93
C GLN A 20 27.60 17.56 23.66
N ASP A 21 26.46 17.76 24.33
CA ASP A 21 25.72 16.75 25.10
C ASP A 21 24.30 16.48 24.62
N GLU A 22 23.84 17.11 23.54
CA GLU A 22 22.52 16.89 22.96
C GLU A 22 22.61 15.99 21.72
N VAL A 23 21.83 14.90 21.71
CA VAL A 23 21.71 14.00 20.55
C VAL A 23 20.67 14.58 19.60
N GLN A 24 21.08 14.93 18.39
CA GLN A 24 20.17 15.40 17.35
C GLN A 24 19.49 14.19 16.69
N ILE A 25 18.15 14.20 16.70
CA ILE A 25 17.33 13.13 16.15
C ILE A 25 16.60 13.66 14.91
N GLU A 26 16.74 12.96 13.79
CA GLU A 26 15.95 13.18 12.57
C GLU A 26 14.95 12.03 12.38
N PHE A 27 13.70 12.33 12.08
CA PHE A 27 12.70 11.31 11.76
C PHE A 27 12.74 10.97 10.26
N LYS A 28 12.84 9.69 9.95
CA LYS A 28 12.79 9.18 8.57
C LYS A 28 11.47 8.45 8.35
N GLU A 29 10.72 8.87 7.34
CA GLU A 29 9.49 8.21 6.88
C GLU A 29 9.79 6.89 6.17
N PHE A 30 8.94 5.90 6.40
CA PHE A 30 8.91 4.64 5.64
C PHE A 30 7.46 4.22 5.35
N GLY A 31 7.25 3.38 4.34
CA GLY A 31 5.94 2.88 3.93
C GLY A 31 5.67 3.16 2.46
N VAL A 32 4.41 3.38 2.10
CA VAL A 32 3.98 3.63 0.73
C VAL A 32 3.75 5.12 0.54
N ARG A 33 4.62 5.77 -0.25
CA ARG A 33 4.45 7.16 -0.69
C ARG A 33 4.07 7.19 -2.16
N LEU A 34 3.05 7.94 -2.51
CA LEU A 34 2.65 8.17 -3.89
C LEU A 34 2.51 9.67 -4.12
N ALA A 35 3.30 10.22 -5.03
CA ALA A 35 3.05 11.55 -5.58
C ALA A 35 2.60 11.43 -7.03
N PHE A 36 1.58 12.20 -7.42
CA PHE A 36 1.08 12.21 -8.78
C PHE A 36 0.59 13.59 -9.21
N THR A 37 0.73 13.87 -10.50
CA THR A 37 0.26 15.11 -11.12
C THR A 37 -0.54 14.74 -12.37
N PRO A 38 -1.89 14.90 -12.35
CA PRO A 38 -2.73 14.58 -13.49
C PRO A 38 -2.91 15.79 -14.42
N THR A 39 -2.86 15.55 -15.72
CA THR A 39 -3.20 16.50 -16.78
C THR A 39 -4.23 15.85 -17.69
N VAL A 40 -5.44 16.41 -17.72
CA VAL A 40 -6.51 15.95 -18.61
C VAL A 40 -6.21 16.44 -20.02
N LEU A 41 -6.17 15.50 -20.96
CA LEU A 41 -6.03 15.75 -22.39
C LEU A 41 -7.40 15.62 -23.07
N GLY A 42 -7.49 15.99 -24.35
CA GLY A 42 -8.69 15.71 -25.15
C GLY A 42 -8.92 14.21 -25.37
N ASN A 43 -10.17 13.83 -25.66
CA ASN A 43 -10.61 12.46 -25.96
C ASN A 43 -10.44 11.47 -24.77
N ASP A 44 -10.88 11.86 -23.57
CA ASP A 44 -10.86 11.03 -22.35
C ASP A 44 -9.49 10.45 -21.96
N ARG A 45 -8.43 11.12 -22.40
CA ARG A 45 -7.04 10.76 -22.06
C ARG A 45 -6.52 11.58 -20.91
N ILE A 46 -5.68 10.95 -20.11
CA ILE A 46 -5.08 11.51 -18.91
C ILE A 46 -3.58 11.28 -19.03
N SER A 47 -2.81 12.37 -19.11
CA SER A 47 -1.38 12.31 -18.88
C SER A 47 -1.14 12.37 -17.37
N LEU A 48 -0.44 11.38 -16.85
CA LEU A 48 -0.21 11.22 -15.42
C LEU A 48 1.28 11.06 -15.17
N ARG A 49 1.87 12.05 -14.50
CA ARG A 49 3.21 11.92 -13.90
C ARG A 49 3.05 11.26 -12.54
N VAL A 50 3.69 10.10 -12.35
CA VAL A 50 3.62 9.32 -11.11
C VAL A 50 5.00 9.07 -10.51
N LYS A 51 5.08 9.15 -9.20
CA LYS A 51 6.28 8.88 -8.39
C LYS A 51 5.94 7.99 -7.19
N PRO A 52 5.61 6.71 -7.39
CA PRO A 52 5.42 5.77 -6.29
C PRO A 52 6.75 5.37 -5.67
N GLU A 53 6.75 5.28 -4.35
CA GLU A 53 7.83 4.80 -3.50
C GLU A 53 7.26 3.85 -2.45
N VAL A 54 7.89 2.69 -2.29
CA VAL A 54 7.60 1.71 -1.24
C VAL A 54 8.88 1.46 -0.47
N SER A 55 8.86 1.69 0.83
CA SER A 55 10.01 1.48 1.71
C SER A 55 9.64 0.62 2.91
N ASP A 56 10.52 -0.34 3.19
CA ASP A 56 10.44 -1.21 4.37
C ASP A 56 11.66 -0.99 5.27
N LEU A 57 11.49 -1.21 6.58
CA LEU A 57 12.60 -1.31 7.52
C LEU A 57 13.38 -2.63 7.29
N ASP A 58 14.69 -2.52 7.13
CA ASP A 58 15.61 -3.64 6.94
C ASP A 58 16.52 -3.80 8.16
N PHE A 59 16.14 -4.72 9.04
CA PHE A 59 16.89 -5.05 10.24
C PHE A 59 18.12 -5.92 9.98
N ALA A 60 18.22 -6.59 8.82
CA ALA A 60 19.37 -7.42 8.49
C ALA A 60 20.61 -6.57 8.16
N ASN A 61 20.39 -5.36 7.66
CA ASN A 61 21.43 -4.37 7.36
C ASN A 61 21.42 -3.20 8.37
N ALA A 62 20.90 -3.42 9.58
CA ALA A 62 20.86 -2.42 10.62
C ALA A 62 22.26 -2.08 11.16
N ILE A 63 22.42 -0.83 11.61
CA ILE A 63 23.62 -0.38 12.32
C ILE A 63 23.29 -0.12 13.79
N GLU A 64 24.24 -0.40 14.67
CA GLU A 64 24.11 -0.03 16.09
C GLU A 64 24.83 1.30 16.34
N LEU A 65 24.10 2.29 16.86
CA LEU A 65 24.65 3.61 17.18
C LEU A 65 24.13 4.03 18.56
N VAL A 66 25.07 4.29 19.48
CA VAL A 66 24.76 4.70 20.88
C VAL A 66 23.79 3.72 21.57
N GLY A 67 24.00 2.41 21.38
CA GLY A 67 23.17 1.35 21.98
C GLY A 67 21.75 1.24 21.41
N THR A 68 21.46 1.92 20.29
CA THR A 68 20.19 1.82 19.57
C THR A 68 20.43 1.17 18.21
N LEU A 69 19.60 0.17 17.87
CA LEU A 69 19.61 -0.48 16.57
C LEU A 69 18.82 0.38 15.56
N ILE A 70 19.52 0.89 14.54
CA ILE A 70 18.93 1.69 13.47
C ILE A 70 18.78 0.79 12.23
N PRO A 71 17.54 0.45 11.82
CA PRO A 71 17.32 -0.33 10.61
C PRO A 71 17.74 0.45 9.36
N ALA A 72 18.25 -0.25 8.35
CA ALA A 72 18.39 0.32 7.02
C ALA A 72 17.01 0.48 6.35
N LEU A 73 16.94 1.26 5.28
CA LEU A 73 15.73 1.37 4.45
C LEU A 73 15.90 0.60 3.15
N ARG A 74 14.99 -0.34 2.91
CA ARG A 74 14.87 -1.00 1.61
C ARG A 74 13.79 -0.30 0.80
N THR A 75 14.23 0.60 -0.08
CA THR A 75 13.34 1.45 -0.87
C THR A 75 13.24 0.98 -2.32
N ARG A 76 12.02 0.96 -2.85
CA ARG A 76 11.67 0.69 -4.25
C ARG A 76 10.92 1.90 -4.77
N ARG A 77 11.38 2.50 -5.87
CA ARG A 77 10.77 3.71 -6.43
C ARG A 77 10.79 3.68 -7.95
N ALA A 78 9.78 4.29 -8.55
CA ALA A 78 9.70 4.54 -9.98
C ALA A 78 9.27 5.98 -10.22
N GLU A 79 9.71 6.58 -11.32
CA GLU A 79 9.24 7.89 -11.77
C GLU A 79 8.98 7.78 -13.27
N THR A 80 7.74 8.04 -13.68
CA THR A 80 7.36 8.01 -15.10
C THR A 80 6.20 8.94 -15.39
N THR A 81 6.02 9.25 -16.66
CA THR A 81 4.83 9.91 -17.18
C THR A 81 4.17 8.95 -18.15
N VAL A 82 2.91 8.62 -17.89
CA VAL A 82 2.09 7.74 -18.73
C VAL A 82 0.89 8.47 -19.29
N GLU A 83 0.44 8.11 -20.48
CA GLU A 83 -0.79 8.60 -21.07
C GLU A 83 -1.78 7.44 -21.19
N LEU A 84 -2.91 7.55 -20.49
CA LEU A 84 -3.89 6.47 -20.36
C LEU A 84 -5.30 7.04 -20.52
N GLY A 85 -6.22 6.25 -21.07
CA GLY A 85 -7.65 6.54 -20.96
C GLY A 85 -8.16 6.36 -19.53
N SER A 86 -9.28 7.01 -19.18
CA SER A 86 -9.94 6.76 -17.89
C SER A 86 -10.27 5.27 -17.72
N GLY A 87 -9.89 4.69 -16.58
CA GLY A 87 -10.07 3.27 -16.25
C GLY A 87 -9.07 2.31 -16.92
N GLN A 88 -8.18 2.79 -17.79
CA GLN A 88 -7.13 1.96 -18.38
C GLN A 88 -5.98 1.76 -17.39
N SER A 89 -5.44 0.54 -17.35
CA SER A 89 -4.34 0.19 -16.47
C SER A 89 -3.04 0.06 -17.26
N PHE A 90 -1.93 0.53 -16.69
CA PHE A 90 -0.61 0.36 -17.26
C PHE A 90 0.42 0.00 -16.19
N ALA A 91 1.23 -1.01 -16.49
CA ALA A 91 2.34 -1.42 -15.62
C ALA A 91 3.54 -0.51 -15.90
N ILE A 92 3.92 0.29 -14.90
CA ILE A 92 5.02 1.26 -15.04
C ILE A 92 6.39 0.68 -14.68
N GLY A 93 6.41 -0.50 -14.06
CA GLY A 93 7.65 -1.17 -13.70
C GLY A 93 7.43 -2.55 -13.08
N GLY A 94 8.46 -3.39 -13.19
CA GLY A 94 8.54 -4.70 -12.57
C GLY A 94 9.99 -5.01 -12.21
N LEU A 95 10.23 -5.56 -11.01
CA LEU A 95 11.54 -6.08 -10.60
C LEU A 95 11.36 -7.46 -10.01
N ILE A 96 12.07 -8.44 -10.56
CA ILE A 96 12.18 -9.81 -10.05
C ILE A 96 13.62 -9.99 -9.57
N SER A 97 13.78 -10.33 -8.29
CA SER A 97 15.07 -10.63 -7.68
C SER A 97 15.07 -12.06 -7.16
N ASN A 98 16.07 -12.85 -7.56
CA ASN A 98 16.26 -14.21 -7.09
C ASN A 98 17.71 -14.38 -6.64
N SER A 99 17.92 -14.72 -5.37
CA SER A 99 19.23 -14.98 -4.77
C SER A 99 19.27 -16.42 -4.25
N THR A 100 20.27 -17.19 -4.69
CA THR A 100 20.50 -18.56 -4.23
C THR A 100 21.90 -18.65 -3.65
N GLN A 101 22.00 -19.04 -2.37
CA GLN A 101 23.25 -19.26 -1.67
C GLN A 101 23.35 -20.73 -1.25
N ASN A 102 24.43 -21.38 -1.66
CA ASN A 102 24.74 -22.75 -1.28
C ASN A 102 26.09 -22.75 -0.55
N ASN A 103 26.08 -23.03 0.76
CA ASN A 103 27.28 -23.05 1.57
C ASN A 103 27.57 -24.50 1.97
N LEU A 104 28.72 -25.01 1.53
CA LEU A 104 29.19 -26.36 1.86
C LEU A 104 30.37 -26.23 2.82
N GLN A 105 30.16 -26.61 4.07
CA GLN A 105 31.22 -26.83 5.03
C GLN A 105 31.56 -28.31 5.08
N LYS A 106 32.85 -28.65 4.93
CA LYS A 106 33.32 -30.04 5.04
C LYS A 106 34.60 -30.09 5.85
N MET A 107 34.79 -31.18 6.60
CA MET A 107 36.09 -31.43 7.23
C MET A 107 37.11 -31.89 6.17
N PRO A 108 38.33 -31.33 6.15
CA PRO A 108 39.38 -31.77 5.24
C PRO A 108 39.67 -33.27 5.39
N GLY A 109 39.80 -33.99 4.27
CA GLY A 109 40.02 -35.44 4.23
C GLY A 109 38.74 -36.26 4.45
N LEU A 110 38.14 -36.19 5.65
CA LEU A 110 36.97 -37.01 6.02
C LEU A 110 35.72 -36.69 5.18
N GLY A 111 35.55 -35.45 4.75
CA GLY A 111 34.40 -35.02 3.95
C GLY A 111 34.36 -35.56 2.52
N ASP A 112 35.48 -36.10 2.02
CA ASP A 112 35.61 -36.61 0.65
C ASP A 112 35.58 -38.16 0.59
N LEU A 113 35.40 -38.84 1.74
CA LEU A 113 35.32 -40.30 1.78
C LEU A 113 34.07 -40.82 1.07
N PRO A 114 34.17 -41.86 0.22
CA PRO A 114 33.01 -42.55 -0.30
C PRO A 114 32.22 -43.19 0.86
N VAL A 115 30.89 -43.17 0.76
CA VAL A 115 29.94 -43.69 1.78
C VAL A 115 29.88 -42.87 3.09
N LEU A 116 31.02 -42.50 3.68
CA LEU A 116 31.09 -41.83 4.99
C LEU A 116 31.16 -40.29 4.93
N GLY A 117 31.61 -39.71 3.81
CA GLY A 117 31.76 -38.26 3.64
C GLY A 117 30.51 -37.42 3.96
N PRO A 118 29.27 -37.88 3.68
CA PRO A 118 28.05 -37.17 4.08
C PRO A 118 27.90 -36.91 5.58
N LEU A 119 28.48 -37.74 6.45
CA LEU A 119 28.43 -37.55 7.91
C LEU A 119 29.37 -36.44 8.39
N PHE A 120 30.34 -36.05 7.56
CA PHE A 120 31.40 -35.09 7.87
C PHE A 120 31.33 -33.81 7.03
N ARG A 121 30.18 -33.57 6.39
CA ARG A 121 29.86 -32.34 5.66
C ARG A 121 28.51 -31.79 6.10
N SER A 122 28.40 -30.47 6.11
CA SER A 122 27.18 -29.72 6.31
C SER A 122 26.91 -28.87 5.07
N THR A 123 25.71 -28.97 4.51
CA THR A 123 25.25 -28.16 3.39
C THR A 123 24.13 -27.26 3.89
N SER A 124 24.29 -25.95 3.79
CA SER A 124 23.18 -25.02 3.92
C SER A 124 22.79 -24.46 2.56
N PHE A 125 21.49 -24.52 2.27
CA PHE A 125 20.90 -23.99 1.05
C PHE A 125 19.90 -22.91 1.43
N GLN A 126 20.03 -21.73 0.83
CA GLN A 126 19.15 -20.60 1.04
C GLN A 126 18.73 -20.02 -0.30
N ARG A 127 17.42 -19.84 -0.51
CA ARG A 127 16.85 -19.22 -1.70
C ARG A 127 15.93 -18.08 -1.27
N SER A 128 16.13 -16.90 -1.85
CA SER A 128 15.37 -15.68 -1.58
C SER A 128 14.81 -15.14 -2.90
N GLU A 129 13.49 -14.97 -3.00
CA GLU A 129 12.80 -14.48 -4.19
C GLU A 129 11.97 -13.24 -3.82
N SER A 130 11.97 -12.20 -4.66
CA SER A 130 11.22 -10.97 -4.42
C SER A 130 10.72 -10.39 -5.74
N GLU A 131 9.41 -10.13 -5.80
CA GLU A 131 8.75 -9.55 -6.96
C GLU A 131 8.09 -8.23 -6.58
N LEU A 132 8.26 -7.21 -7.40
CA LEU A 132 7.54 -5.94 -7.31
C LEU A 132 6.92 -5.64 -8.67
N VAL A 133 5.63 -5.31 -8.69
CA VAL A 133 4.94 -4.78 -9.87
C VAL A 133 4.19 -3.52 -9.46
N ILE A 134 4.31 -2.47 -10.26
CA ILE A 134 3.59 -1.22 -10.04
C ILE A 134 2.63 -0.98 -11.20
N ILE A 135 1.33 -0.96 -10.89
CA ILE A 135 0.24 -0.76 -11.85
C ILE A 135 -0.48 0.54 -11.49
N VAL A 136 -0.80 1.32 -12.50
CA VAL A 136 -1.52 2.59 -12.34
C VAL A 136 -2.78 2.59 -13.19
N THR A 137 -3.89 3.00 -12.58
CA THR A 137 -5.22 3.06 -13.21
C THR A 137 -5.88 4.40 -12.85
N PRO A 138 -5.76 5.44 -13.69
CA PRO A 138 -6.39 6.73 -13.41
C PRO A 138 -7.88 6.68 -13.73
N TYR A 139 -8.68 7.40 -12.94
CA TYR A 139 -10.11 7.61 -13.18
C TYR A 139 -10.41 9.10 -13.23
N LEU A 140 -11.14 9.53 -14.27
CA LEU A 140 -11.75 10.86 -14.29
C LEU A 140 -13.08 10.80 -13.54
N VAL A 141 -13.20 11.60 -12.48
CA VAL A 141 -14.42 11.67 -11.67
C VAL A 141 -15.10 13.02 -11.87
N ARG A 142 -16.44 13.01 -11.99
CA ARG A 142 -17.22 14.24 -12.05
C ARG A 142 -17.62 14.66 -10.63
N PRO A 143 -17.55 15.95 -10.28
CA PRO A 143 -18.07 16.42 -9.01
C PRO A 143 -19.58 16.19 -8.95
N VAL A 144 -20.06 15.62 -7.85
CA VAL A 144 -21.48 15.44 -7.56
C VAL A 144 -21.96 16.54 -6.61
N ARG A 145 -23.26 16.86 -6.65
CA ARG A 145 -23.83 17.84 -5.72
C ARG A 145 -24.01 17.23 -4.33
N GLU A 146 -23.93 18.05 -3.28
CA GLU A 146 -24.01 17.58 -1.88
C GLU A 146 -25.31 16.82 -1.57
N ASN A 147 -26.42 17.17 -2.22
CA ASN A 147 -27.71 16.49 -2.09
C ASN A 147 -27.78 15.11 -2.77
N GLU A 148 -26.76 14.73 -3.53
CA GLU A 148 -26.63 13.42 -4.20
C GLU A 148 -25.64 12.50 -3.47
N LEU A 149 -24.86 13.04 -2.53
CA LEU A 149 -23.97 12.26 -1.67
C LEU A 149 -24.80 11.58 -0.57
N ARG A 150 -25.02 10.28 -0.72
CA ARG A 150 -25.59 9.45 0.35
C ARG A 150 -24.50 9.10 1.35
N ASP A 151 -24.69 9.54 2.59
CA ASP A 151 -23.81 9.11 3.67
C ASP A 151 -24.01 7.61 3.96
N PRO A 152 -22.95 6.80 4.13
CA PRO A 152 -23.07 5.36 4.40
C PRO A 152 -23.91 5.06 5.65
N THR A 153 -24.00 6.01 6.57
CA THR A 153 -24.76 5.95 7.82
C THR A 153 -26.24 6.32 7.66
N GLU A 154 -26.66 6.93 6.55
CA GLU A 154 -28.07 7.33 6.33
C GLU A 154 -29.03 6.13 6.27
N GLN A 155 -28.52 4.94 6.01
CA GLN A 155 -29.30 3.71 5.93
C GLN A 155 -29.72 3.18 7.30
N TYR A 156 -29.07 3.62 8.38
CA TYR A 156 -29.29 3.14 9.74
C TYR A 156 -29.64 4.29 10.68
N ARG A 157 -30.92 4.41 11.01
CA ARG A 157 -31.36 5.30 12.10
C ARG A 157 -31.49 4.50 13.39
N ALA A 158 -31.01 5.07 14.50
CA ALA A 158 -31.18 4.49 15.83
C ALA A 158 -32.67 4.32 16.14
N ALA A 159 -33.06 3.15 16.62
CA ALA A 159 -34.45 2.90 17.04
C ALA A 159 -34.82 3.80 18.23
N THR A 160 -36.05 4.33 18.21
CA THR A 160 -36.59 5.13 19.32
C THR A 160 -36.74 4.27 20.58
N ASP A 161 -36.75 4.91 21.75
CA ASP A 161 -36.68 4.22 23.04
C ASP A 161 -37.82 3.20 23.23
N LEU A 162 -39.04 3.53 22.77
CA LEU A 162 -40.16 2.59 22.80
C LEU A 162 -39.92 1.34 21.93
N GLN A 163 -39.36 1.49 20.73
CA GLN A 163 -39.04 0.35 19.86
C GLN A 163 -37.89 -0.48 20.41
N ARG A 164 -36.92 0.16 21.06
CA ARG A 164 -35.78 -0.53 21.67
C ARG A 164 -36.21 -1.36 22.88
N ILE A 165 -37.07 -0.80 23.73
CA ILE A 165 -37.49 -1.39 25.01
C ILE A 165 -38.58 -2.45 24.79
N ILE A 166 -39.52 -2.22 23.86
CA ILE A 166 -40.68 -3.10 23.67
C ILE A 166 -40.44 -4.12 22.55
N GLU A 167 -39.86 -3.70 21.43
CA GLU A 167 -39.68 -4.58 20.25
C GLU A 167 -38.28 -5.22 20.18
N GLY A 168 -37.35 -4.83 21.08
CA GLY A 168 -35.97 -5.32 21.08
C GLY A 168 -35.16 -4.93 19.85
N ARG A 169 -35.63 -3.96 19.04
CA ARG A 169 -34.97 -3.55 17.80
C ARG A 169 -33.93 -2.47 18.09
N LEU A 170 -32.71 -2.68 17.62
CA LEU A 170 -31.59 -1.74 17.79
C LEU A 170 -31.48 -0.74 16.62
N THR A 171 -31.98 -1.11 15.45
CA THR A 171 -31.88 -0.31 14.22
C THR A 171 -33.18 -0.37 13.42
N LYS A 172 -33.48 0.72 12.71
CA LYS A 172 -34.58 0.79 11.73
C LYS A 172 -33.99 1.07 10.34
N PRO A 173 -34.33 0.29 9.30
CA PRO A 173 -33.98 0.65 7.92
C PRO A 173 -34.65 1.98 7.56
N SER A 174 -33.88 2.92 7.03
CA SER A 174 -34.29 4.30 6.75
C SER A 174 -35.26 4.43 5.56
N VAL A 175 -35.39 3.38 4.73
CA VAL A 175 -36.32 3.36 3.59
C VAL A 175 -37.70 2.91 4.06
N ALA A 176 -38.70 3.79 3.95
CA ALA A 176 -40.09 3.46 4.25
C ALA A 176 -40.58 2.34 3.30
N PRO A 177 -41.35 1.34 3.78
CA PRO A 177 -41.97 0.35 2.90
C PRO A 177 -42.91 1.08 1.91
N GLY A 178 -42.58 1.04 0.62
CA GLY A 178 -43.35 1.70 -0.44
C GLY A 178 -42.79 3.04 -0.95
N ALA A 179 -41.68 3.54 -0.40
CA ALA A 179 -40.89 4.54 -1.11
C ALA A 179 -40.14 3.81 -2.25
N GLU A 180 -40.43 4.15 -3.51
CA GLU A 180 -39.59 3.72 -4.63
C GLU A 180 -38.14 4.01 -4.25
N ALA A 181 -37.30 2.97 -4.28
CA ALA A 181 -35.87 3.18 -4.28
C ALA A 181 -35.61 4.17 -5.43
N PRO A 182 -34.99 5.34 -5.19
CA PRO A 182 -34.70 6.26 -6.28
C PRO A 182 -33.95 5.43 -7.30
N ALA A 183 -34.48 5.38 -8.53
CA ALA A 183 -33.94 4.56 -9.60
C ALA A 183 -32.43 4.77 -9.60
N MET A 184 -31.67 3.73 -9.25
CA MET A 184 -30.24 3.75 -9.51
C MET A 184 -30.14 4.07 -10.99
N SER A 185 -29.56 5.22 -11.34
CA SER A 185 -29.26 5.54 -12.74
C SER A 185 -28.66 4.28 -13.33
N ALA A 186 -29.28 3.74 -14.37
CA ALA A 186 -29.08 2.38 -14.87
C ALA A 186 -27.68 2.12 -15.49
N GLY A 187 -26.66 2.88 -15.10
CA GLY A 187 -25.27 2.73 -15.53
C GLY A 187 -24.22 2.73 -14.40
N GLY A 188 -24.49 3.32 -13.23
CA GLY A 188 -23.43 3.57 -12.24
C GLY A 188 -23.36 2.52 -11.13
N ARG A 189 -22.43 1.56 -11.22
CA ARG A 189 -22.13 0.65 -10.09
C ARG A 189 -21.25 1.38 -9.08
N LEU A 190 -21.75 1.61 -7.87
CA LEU A 190 -20.92 2.04 -6.74
C LEU A 190 -19.90 0.93 -6.43
N ILE A 191 -18.60 1.26 -6.45
CA ILE A 191 -17.52 0.34 -6.07
C ILE A 191 -16.73 1.00 -4.94
N GLY A 192 -16.88 0.50 -3.72
CA GLY A 192 -16.08 0.89 -2.54
C GLY A 192 -16.92 1.27 -1.31
N PRO A 193 -16.32 1.27 -0.10
CA PRO A 193 -16.98 1.68 1.15
C PRO A 193 -17.29 3.19 1.22
N ALA A 194 -16.72 3.99 0.32
CA ALA A 194 -17.10 5.36 0.00
C ALA A 194 -17.07 5.48 -1.53
N GLY A 195 -18.16 5.97 -2.14
CA GLY A 195 -18.37 5.83 -3.59
C GLY A 195 -18.54 7.17 -4.31
N PHE A 196 -17.75 7.36 -5.37
CA PHE A 196 -18.06 8.30 -6.46
C PHE A 196 -18.71 7.51 -7.61
N LEU A 197 -19.55 8.17 -8.40
CA LEU A 197 -20.21 7.53 -9.55
C LEU A 197 -19.24 7.48 -10.75
N LEU A 198 -19.12 6.30 -11.35
CA LEU A 198 -18.52 6.07 -12.66
C LEU A 198 -19.66 5.95 -13.67
N ASP A 199 -19.58 6.69 -14.78
CA ASP A 199 -20.46 6.51 -15.96
C ASP A 199 -19.92 5.41 -16.87
#